data_AF-A0A9P9DCT9-F1
#
_entry.id   AF-A0A9P9DCT9-F1
#
_cell.length_a   1.000
_cell.length_b   1.000
_cell.length_c   1.000
_cell.angle_alpha   90.00
_cell.angle_beta   90.00
_cell.angle_gamma   90.00
#
_symmetry.space_group_name_H-M   'P 1'
#
loop_
_entity.id
_entity.type
_entity.pdbx_description
1 polymer ?
#
loop_
_entity_poly.entity_id
_entity_poly.type
_entity_poly.pdbx_seq_one_letter_code
_entity_poly.pdbx_strand_id
1 'polypeptide(L)'
;MQLRLLISILFLPIVTVLAGGYAGAMERVWLYYAYQIDQLNDEADRTLGYKCKSWDPTKKECRPNKKGVVQWHACKGALPNRKCNFSDLLNTLGGVAGKDELAADKDGNLLSTQETNPDPKETAKNVWKHYEKTTTGNVPDYLPYRYIKDGNRDYVKCVTRVGDVVAKAVTDGKKTSDNAWLFDRFNECTEQIRFARVGDHGPFLIAEAQDKLPKDITVKKETVGPGQNPLDPTRKWETVDWEKTMSDAVSSKYDMEKLQTITQDVKDRFYLDTTAQEHRAVIQAYASVDAKIKGC
;
A
#
# COMPACT_ATOMS: atom_id res chain seq x y z
N MET A 1 -40.38 9.05 36.49
CA MET A 1 -39.75 8.07 35.58
C MET A 1 -39.14 8.83 34.40
N GLN A 2 -37.81 9.02 34.39
CA GLN A 2 -37.09 9.62 33.26
C GLN A 2 -36.25 8.53 32.61
N LEU A 3 -36.62 8.16 31.38
CA LEU A 3 -35.87 7.21 30.57
C LEU A 3 -34.67 7.94 29.95
N ARG A 4 -33.46 7.70 30.49
CA ARG A 4 -32.22 8.22 29.91
C ARG A 4 -31.89 7.38 28.67
N LEU A 5 -32.04 7.98 27.49
CA LEU A 5 -31.57 7.41 26.23
C LEU A 5 -30.03 7.43 26.24
N LEU A 6 -29.42 6.28 26.51
CA LEU A 6 -28.00 6.05 26.29
C LEU A 6 -27.76 6.05 24.77
N ILE A 7 -27.20 7.12 24.25
CA ILE A 7 -26.64 7.19 22.90
C ILE A 7 -25.41 6.28 22.90
N SER A 8 -25.61 5.01 22.57
CA SER A 8 -24.53 4.11 22.18
C SER A 8 -23.92 4.67 20.91
N ILE A 9 -22.77 5.33 21.04
CA ILE A 9 -21.90 5.66 19.90
C ILE A 9 -21.52 4.33 19.26
N LEU A 10 -22.21 3.98 18.16
CA LEU A 10 -21.77 2.95 17.24
C LEU A 10 -20.45 3.42 16.63
N PHE A 11 -19.34 3.09 17.29
CA PHE A 11 -18.05 3.00 16.62
C PHE A 11 -18.19 1.87 15.60
N LEU A 12 -18.56 2.21 14.37
CA LEU A 12 -18.29 1.35 13.23
C LEU A 12 -16.78 1.03 13.30
N PRO A 13 -16.36 -0.24 13.34
CA PRO A 13 -14.94 -0.56 13.28
C PRO A 13 -14.44 -0.09 11.91
N ILE A 14 -13.82 1.09 11.92
CA ILE A 14 -13.00 1.55 10.82
C ILE A 14 -11.74 0.71 10.95
N VAL A 15 -11.70 -0.36 10.18
CA VAL A 15 -10.51 -1.16 9.95
C VAL A 15 -9.51 -0.31 9.17
N THR A 16 -8.81 0.56 9.90
CA THR A 16 -7.49 1.05 9.52
C THR A 16 -6.56 -0.14 9.70
N VAL A 17 -6.13 -0.76 8.62
CA VAL A 17 -5.09 -1.78 8.69
C VAL A 17 -3.85 -1.02 9.15
N LEU A 18 -3.45 -1.21 10.42
CA LEU A 18 -2.30 -0.57 11.04
C LEU A 18 -0.99 -1.06 10.40
N ALA A 19 -0.77 -0.65 9.15
CA ALA A 19 0.43 -0.90 8.37
C ALA A 19 1.12 0.42 8.01
N GLY A 20 1.10 1.35 8.95
CA GLY A 20 1.65 2.69 8.81
C GLY A 20 3.16 2.79 8.93
N GLY A 21 3.89 1.70 8.73
CA GLY A 21 5.35 1.67 8.74
C GLY A 21 5.95 2.03 7.38
N TYR A 22 7.02 1.32 7.02
CA TYR A 22 7.71 1.49 5.74
C TYR A 22 6.78 1.26 4.53
N ALA A 23 5.88 0.27 4.60
CA ALA A 23 4.95 -0.01 3.52
C ALA A 23 4.05 1.21 3.20
N GLY A 24 3.41 1.80 4.21
CA GLY A 24 2.59 3.01 4.05
C GLY A 24 3.36 4.21 3.52
N ALA A 25 4.65 4.35 3.90
CA ALA A 25 5.51 5.38 3.36
C ALA A 25 5.87 5.14 1.88
N MET A 26 6.23 3.91 1.53
CA MET A 26 6.53 3.50 0.16
C MET A 26 5.30 3.65 -0.75
N GLU A 27 4.09 3.41 -0.23
CA GLU A 27 2.86 3.66 -0.96
C GLU A 27 2.71 5.12 -1.40
N ARG A 28 3.21 6.10 -0.63
CA ARG A 28 3.19 7.51 -1.05
C ARG A 28 4.09 7.76 -2.25
N VAL A 29 5.26 7.12 -2.28
CA VAL A 29 6.19 7.16 -3.40
C VAL A 29 5.59 6.47 -4.63
N TRP A 30 4.99 5.29 -4.43
CA TRP A 30 4.26 4.56 -5.46
C TRP A 30 3.15 5.39 -6.10
N LEU A 31 2.32 6.05 -5.29
CA LEU A 31 1.28 6.95 -5.79
C LEU A 31 1.89 8.12 -6.58
N TYR A 32 3.03 8.67 -6.17
CA TYR A 32 3.66 9.75 -6.93
C TYR A 32 4.06 9.34 -8.34
N TYR A 33 4.72 8.19 -8.52
CA TYR A 33 5.03 7.70 -9.86
C TYR A 33 3.78 7.36 -10.66
N ALA A 34 2.76 6.79 -10.01
CA ALA A 34 1.47 6.55 -10.68
C ALA A 34 0.83 7.85 -11.18
N TYR A 35 0.85 8.89 -10.35
CA TYR A 35 0.37 10.23 -10.72
C TYR A 35 1.14 10.78 -11.93
N GLN A 36 2.47 10.66 -11.93
CA GLN A 36 3.31 11.11 -13.04
C GLN A 36 3.02 10.33 -14.34
N ILE A 37 2.82 9.02 -14.25
CA ILE A 37 2.41 8.17 -15.38
C ILE A 37 1.04 8.61 -15.90
N ASP A 38 0.08 8.87 -15.02
CA ASP A 38 -1.23 9.38 -15.43
C ASP A 38 -1.14 10.76 -16.11
N GLN A 39 -0.14 11.59 -15.76
CA GLN A 39 0.10 12.87 -16.45
C GLN A 39 0.57 12.70 -17.92
N LEU A 40 0.87 11.48 -18.38
CA LEU A 40 1.14 11.17 -19.80
C LEU A 40 -0.16 11.05 -20.63
N ASN A 41 -1.31 10.97 -19.96
CA ASN A 41 -2.63 10.99 -20.59
C ASN A 41 -3.10 12.43 -20.84
N ASP A 42 -4.08 12.56 -21.74
CA ASP A 42 -4.78 13.82 -21.96
C ASP A 42 -5.54 14.23 -20.69
N GLU A 43 -5.70 15.54 -20.47
CA GLU A 43 -6.26 16.06 -19.21
C GLU A 43 -7.64 15.47 -18.88
N ALA A 44 -8.46 15.19 -19.90
CA ALA A 44 -9.78 14.62 -19.75
C ALA A 44 -9.76 13.17 -19.20
N ASP A 45 -8.69 12.42 -19.46
CA ASP A 45 -8.56 11.00 -19.12
C ASP A 45 -7.83 10.78 -17.79
N ARG A 46 -7.24 11.83 -17.22
CA ARG A 46 -6.53 11.76 -15.93
C ARG A 46 -7.49 11.48 -14.79
N THR A 47 -7.12 10.55 -13.93
CA THR A 47 -7.92 10.14 -12.77
C THR A 47 -7.16 10.16 -11.45
N LEU A 48 -5.82 10.23 -11.48
CA LEU A 48 -4.97 10.25 -10.29
C LEU A 48 -4.57 11.68 -9.90
N GLY A 49 -4.28 11.87 -8.61
CA GLY A 49 -4.04 13.20 -8.05
C GLY A 49 -5.30 14.06 -7.92
N TYR A 50 -6.48 13.45 -7.76
CA TYR A 50 -7.73 14.17 -7.50
C TYR A 50 -8.22 13.92 -6.07
N LYS A 51 -8.62 14.97 -5.36
CA LYS A 51 -9.32 14.85 -4.08
C LYS A 51 -10.78 15.28 -4.17
N CYS A 52 -11.65 14.53 -3.51
CA CYS A 52 -13.01 14.95 -3.26
C CYS A 52 -13.00 16.18 -2.35
N LYS A 53 -13.73 17.23 -2.73
CA LYS A 53 -13.83 18.46 -1.94
C LYS A 53 -14.53 18.23 -0.58
N SER A 54 -15.60 17.44 -0.58
CA SER A 54 -16.42 17.19 0.59
C SER A 54 -16.92 15.76 0.56
N TRP A 55 -16.37 14.91 1.41
CA TRP A 55 -16.72 13.49 1.46
C TRP A 55 -17.91 13.25 2.39
N ASP A 56 -18.85 12.41 1.97
CA ASP A 56 -19.91 11.89 2.84
C ASP A 56 -19.46 10.57 3.48
N PRO A 57 -19.17 10.54 4.80
CA PRO A 57 -18.72 9.31 5.46
C PRO A 57 -19.82 8.24 5.54
N THR A 58 -21.10 8.64 5.57
CA THR A 58 -22.24 7.74 5.71
C THR A 58 -22.58 7.08 4.39
N LYS A 59 -22.72 7.88 3.33
CA LYS A 59 -23.02 7.39 1.98
C LYS A 59 -21.81 6.83 1.24
N LYS A 60 -20.61 7.10 1.76
CA LYS A 60 -19.33 6.71 1.15
C LYS A 60 -19.19 7.24 -0.29
N GLU A 61 -19.54 8.52 -0.49
CA GLU A 61 -19.48 9.19 -1.79
C GLU A 61 -19.02 10.65 -1.67
N CYS A 62 -18.61 11.25 -2.78
CA CYS A 62 -18.27 12.66 -2.82
C CYS A 62 -19.54 13.52 -2.93
N ARG A 63 -19.71 14.50 -2.04
CA ARG A 63 -20.92 15.31 -1.98
C ARG A 63 -21.03 16.25 -3.18
N PRO A 64 -22.23 16.36 -3.80
CA PRO A 64 -22.48 17.40 -4.76
C PRO A 64 -22.50 18.78 -4.07
N ASN A 65 -22.12 19.81 -4.82
CA ASN A 65 -22.30 21.19 -4.38
C ASN A 65 -23.79 21.61 -4.47
N LYS A 66 -24.09 22.88 -4.12
CA LYS A 66 -25.46 23.44 -4.18
C LYS A 66 -26.13 23.36 -5.57
N LYS A 67 -25.36 23.12 -6.64
CA LYS A 67 -25.84 22.97 -8.02
C LYS A 67 -25.98 21.50 -8.46
N GLY A 68 -25.81 20.53 -7.55
CA GLY A 68 -25.87 19.11 -7.88
C GLY A 68 -24.60 18.53 -8.50
N VAL A 69 -23.49 19.30 -8.57
CA VAL A 69 -22.26 18.86 -9.25
C VAL A 69 -21.25 18.34 -8.23
N VAL A 70 -20.78 17.10 -8.41
CA VAL A 70 -19.71 16.49 -7.61
C VAL A 70 -18.38 17.22 -7.87
N GLN A 71 -17.68 17.60 -6.80
CA GLN A 71 -16.46 18.42 -6.92
C GLN A 71 -15.21 17.61 -6.61
N TRP A 72 -14.51 17.23 -7.68
CA TRP A 72 -13.15 16.69 -7.63
C TRP A 72 -12.15 17.80 -7.93
N HIS A 73 -11.13 17.93 -7.09
CA HIS A 73 -10.06 18.89 -7.27
C HIS A 73 -8.77 18.17 -7.65
N ALA A 74 -8.31 18.42 -8.88
CA ALA A 74 -6.96 18.04 -9.29
C ALA A 74 -5.93 18.70 -8.37
N CYS A 75 -4.87 17.95 -8.09
CA CYS A 75 -3.68 18.45 -7.44
C CYS A 75 -3.07 19.55 -8.32
N LYS A 76 -2.80 20.72 -7.74
CA LYS A 76 -2.17 21.85 -8.42
C LYS A 76 -0.95 22.27 -7.61
N GLY A 77 0.22 22.17 -8.22
CA GLY A 77 1.50 22.38 -7.54
C GLY A 77 2.42 23.35 -8.25
N ALA A 78 3.68 23.32 -7.81
CA ALA A 78 4.72 24.26 -8.22
C ALA A 78 5.49 23.84 -9.49
N LEU A 79 5.32 22.60 -9.99
CA LEU A 79 5.98 22.15 -11.21
C LEU A 79 5.38 22.81 -12.47
N PRO A 80 6.09 22.77 -13.63
CA PRO A 80 5.56 23.25 -14.90
C PRO A 80 4.15 22.71 -15.20
N ASN A 81 3.33 23.55 -15.84
CA ASN A 81 1.90 23.27 -16.10
C ASN A 81 1.07 23.01 -14.84
N ARG A 82 1.47 23.59 -13.70
CA ARG A 82 0.78 23.46 -12.40
C ARG A 82 0.71 22.02 -11.89
N LYS A 83 1.62 21.15 -12.35
CA LYS A 83 1.72 19.77 -11.85
C LYS A 83 2.18 19.78 -10.39
N CYS A 84 1.80 18.75 -9.66
CA CYS A 84 2.26 18.55 -8.29
C CYS A 84 3.63 17.90 -8.27
N ASN A 85 4.54 18.44 -7.46
CA ASN A 85 5.68 17.68 -7.00
C ASN A 85 5.24 16.65 -5.95
N PHE A 86 6.20 15.90 -5.42
CA PHE A 86 5.96 14.89 -4.40
C PHE A 86 5.19 15.46 -3.19
N SER A 87 5.68 16.55 -2.63
CA SER A 87 5.13 17.15 -1.40
C SER A 87 3.75 17.79 -1.61
N ASP A 88 3.51 18.42 -2.75
CA ASP A 88 2.20 18.94 -3.17
C ASP A 88 1.16 17.80 -3.24
N LEU A 89 1.57 16.64 -3.79
CA LEU A 89 0.72 15.46 -3.87
C LEU A 89 0.44 14.90 -2.47
N LEU A 90 1.45 14.76 -1.62
CA LEU A 90 1.28 14.26 -0.24
C LEU A 90 0.39 15.20 0.59
N ASN A 91 0.53 16.52 0.42
CA ASN A 91 -0.37 17.51 1.02
C ASN A 91 -1.83 17.33 0.59
N THR A 92 -2.08 16.89 -0.64
CA THR A 92 -3.43 16.54 -1.12
C THR A 92 -4.01 15.34 -0.37
N LEU A 93 -3.17 14.38 0.02
CA LEU A 93 -3.54 13.22 0.82
C LEU A 93 -3.73 13.58 2.31
N GLY A 94 -3.02 14.61 2.78
CA GLY A 94 -3.01 15.14 4.14
C GLY A 94 -1.81 14.63 4.96
N GLY A 95 -1.44 15.36 6.03
CA GLY A 95 -0.35 14.98 6.95
C GLY A 95 1.03 15.55 6.62
N VAL A 96 1.15 16.27 5.51
CA VAL A 96 2.39 16.89 5.01
C VAL A 96 2.07 18.28 4.47
N ALA A 97 2.97 19.25 4.63
CA ALA A 97 2.84 20.55 3.97
C ALA A 97 3.48 20.50 2.57
N GLY A 98 2.90 21.22 1.59
CA GLY A 98 3.39 21.20 0.21
C GLY A 98 4.84 21.70 0.03
N LYS A 99 5.40 22.37 1.04
CA LYS A 99 6.78 22.87 1.06
C LYS A 99 7.78 21.95 1.76
N ASP A 100 7.32 20.82 2.32
CA ASP A 100 8.20 19.90 3.04
C ASP A 100 9.14 19.22 2.05
N GLU A 101 10.43 19.16 2.33
CA GLU A 101 11.40 18.45 1.50
C GLU A 101 11.48 16.99 1.97
N LEU A 102 10.71 16.12 1.31
CA LEU A 102 10.62 14.70 1.67
C LEU A 102 11.28 13.77 0.65
N ALA A 103 11.42 14.23 -0.60
CA ALA A 103 12.12 13.52 -1.66
C ALA A 103 13.61 13.36 -1.32
N ALA A 104 14.20 12.21 -1.64
CA ALA A 104 15.60 11.93 -1.39
C ALA A 104 16.29 11.33 -2.61
N ASP A 105 17.61 11.50 -2.73
CA ASP A 105 18.43 10.77 -3.69
C ASP A 105 18.82 9.37 -3.14
N LYS A 106 19.54 8.60 -3.95
CA LYS A 106 20.00 7.24 -3.60
C LYS A 106 20.94 7.20 -2.39
N ASP A 107 21.58 8.33 -2.07
CA ASP A 107 22.52 8.47 -0.95
C ASP A 107 21.81 9.01 0.30
N GLY A 108 20.50 9.27 0.21
CA GLY A 108 19.64 9.74 1.30
C GLY A 108 19.63 11.25 1.48
N ASN A 109 20.26 12.03 0.59
CA ASN A 109 20.24 13.48 0.68
C ASN A 109 18.87 14.01 0.25
N LEU A 110 18.36 15.02 0.96
CA LEU A 110 17.11 15.68 0.59
C LEU A 110 17.26 16.36 -0.77
N LEU A 111 16.23 16.18 -1.59
CA LEU A 111 16.14 16.80 -2.90
C LEU A 111 15.21 18.01 -2.87
N SER A 112 15.49 18.93 -3.79
CA SER A 112 14.60 20.08 -4.05
C SER A 112 13.18 19.61 -4.34
N THR A 113 12.20 20.41 -3.94
CA THR A 113 10.78 20.20 -4.30
C THR A 113 10.51 20.24 -5.81
N GLN A 114 11.50 20.57 -6.64
CA GLN A 114 11.39 20.49 -8.11
C GLN A 114 11.81 19.13 -8.68
N GLU A 115 12.34 18.23 -7.86
CA GLU A 115 12.74 16.89 -8.31
C GLU A 115 11.52 16.05 -8.74
N THR A 116 11.69 15.29 -9.81
CA THR A 116 10.66 14.42 -10.38
C THR A 116 11.04 12.94 -10.37
N ASN A 117 12.30 12.60 -10.14
CA ASN A 117 12.79 11.23 -10.05
C ASN A 117 13.55 10.99 -8.73
N PRO A 118 12.86 11.06 -7.58
CA PRO A 118 13.48 10.71 -6.31
C PRO A 118 13.87 9.22 -6.26
N ASP A 119 14.69 8.81 -5.29
CA ASP A 119 14.91 7.40 -4.98
C ASP A 119 13.73 6.86 -4.15
N PRO A 120 13.10 5.73 -4.54
CA PRO A 120 11.94 5.22 -3.82
C PRO A 120 12.19 4.88 -2.36
N LYS A 121 13.29 4.18 -2.09
CA LYS A 121 13.59 3.62 -0.77
C LYS A 121 13.97 4.74 0.20
N GLU A 122 14.91 5.59 -0.18
CA GLU A 122 15.34 6.68 0.69
C GLU A 122 14.23 7.73 0.90
N THR A 123 13.41 7.98 -0.12
CA THR A 123 12.23 8.84 0.02
C THR A 123 11.20 8.24 0.97
N ALA A 124 10.91 6.94 0.87
CA ALA A 124 10.00 6.27 1.81
C ALA A 124 10.51 6.35 3.26
N LYS A 125 11.81 6.21 3.50
CA LYS A 125 12.38 6.42 4.85
C LYS A 125 12.15 7.84 5.36
N ASN A 126 12.31 8.86 4.51
CA ASN A 126 12.10 10.25 4.90
C ASN A 126 10.62 10.57 5.16
N VAL A 127 9.71 10.03 4.34
CA VAL A 127 8.27 10.10 4.60
C VAL A 127 7.93 9.45 5.94
N TRP A 128 8.45 8.26 6.22
CA TRP A 128 8.21 7.60 7.50
C TRP A 128 8.72 8.44 8.68
N LYS A 129 9.98 8.94 8.61
CA LYS A 129 10.55 9.82 9.64
C LYS A 129 9.73 11.09 9.87
N HIS A 130 9.11 11.63 8.81
CA HIS A 130 8.21 12.78 8.93
C HIS A 130 6.99 12.42 9.77
N TYR A 131 6.31 11.32 9.46
CA TYR A 131 5.13 10.87 10.20
C TYR A 131 5.44 10.37 11.61
N GLU A 132 6.59 9.75 11.82
CA GLU A 132 7.08 9.32 13.15
C GLU A 132 7.16 10.52 14.11
N LYS A 133 7.62 11.67 13.62
CA LYS A 133 7.71 12.92 14.40
C LYS A 133 6.36 13.58 14.66
N THR A 134 5.29 13.15 13.99
CA THR A 134 3.93 13.65 14.25
C THR A 134 3.24 12.86 15.36
N THR A 135 2.21 13.43 15.98
CA THR A 135 1.46 12.83 17.11
C THR A 135 0.80 11.47 16.81
N THR A 136 0.80 11.00 15.56
CA THR A 136 0.22 9.70 15.18
C THR A 136 1.24 8.56 15.23
N GLY A 137 2.55 8.84 15.24
CA GLY A 137 3.63 7.84 15.29
C GLY A 137 3.65 6.82 14.14
N ASN A 138 2.77 6.98 13.15
CA ASN A 138 2.51 6.05 12.05
C ASN A 138 2.09 6.83 10.80
N VAL A 139 2.45 6.31 9.63
CA VAL A 139 1.95 6.76 8.32
C VAL A 139 0.52 6.24 8.15
N PRO A 140 -0.51 7.09 8.14
CA PRO A 140 -1.87 6.60 7.97
C PRO A 140 -2.05 6.01 6.58
N ASP A 141 -2.93 5.01 6.45
CA ASP A 141 -3.43 4.57 5.15
C ASP A 141 -4.00 5.78 4.40
N TYR A 142 -3.74 5.85 3.10
CA TYR A 142 -4.33 6.90 2.29
C TYR A 142 -5.78 6.54 1.96
N LEU A 143 -6.64 7.56 2.00
CA LEU A 143 -8.04 7.37 1.66
C LEU A 143 -8.20 7.59 0.15
N PRO A 144 -8.77 6.62 -0.61
CA PRO A 144 -8.79 6.70 -2.07
C PRO A 144 -9.48 7.95 -2.62
N TYR A 145 -10.54 8.42 -1.97
CA TYR A 145 -11.23 9.67 -2.31
C TYR A 145 -10.39 10.94 -2.14
N ARG A 146 -9.17 10.86 -1.60
CA ARG A 146 -8.19 11.95 -1.54
C ARG A 146 -7.14 11.88 -2.65
N TYR A 147 -7.18 10.85 -3.49
CA TYR A 147 -6.17 10.62 -4.53
C TYR A 147 -6.74 10.29 -5.91
N ILE A 148 -7.86 9.56 -5.96
CA ILE A 148 -8.45 9.07 -7.20
C ILE A 148 -9.79 9.75 -7.42
N LYS A 149 -9.99 10.30 -8.63
CA LYS A 149 -11.26 10.83 -9.10
C LYS A 149 -12.31 9.72 -9.08
N ASP A 150 -13.47 9.96 -8.47
CA ASP A 150 -14.50 8.93 -8.24
C ASP A 150 -13.99 7.74 -7.39
N GLY A 151 -12.94 7.97 -6.59
CA GLY A 151 -12.44 7.00 -5.60
C GLY A 151 -13.39 6.88 -4.41
N ASN A 152 -13.45 5.69 -3.81
CA ASN A 152 -14.28 5.41 -2.63
C ASN A 152 -13.41 5.15 -1.37
N ARG A 153 -13.85 4.28 -0.45
CA ARG A 153 -13.07 3.88 0.75
C ARG A 153 -12.50 2.47 0.66
N ASP A 154 -12.74 1.75 -0.43
CA ASP A 154 -12.28 0.39 -0.63
C ASP A 154 -10.81 0.41 -1.05
N TYR A 155 -9.93 0.10 -0.10
CA TYR A 155 -8.49 0.21 -0.27
C TYR A 155 -7.95 -0.77 -1.31
N VAL A 156 -8.43 -2.01 -1.32
CA VAL A 156 -8.01 -3.02 -2.32
C VAL A 156 -8.40 -2.58 -3.73
N LYS A 157 -9.64 -2.11 -3.92
CA LYS A 157 -10.05 -1.56 -5.23
C LYS A 157 -9.23 -0.35 -5.64
N CYS A 158 -8.80 0.46 -4.68
CA CYS A 158 -7.92 1.58 -4.94
C CYS A 158 -6.57 1.11 -5.48
N VAL A 159 -5.93 0.14 -4.83
CA VAL A 159 -4.66 -0.44 -5.30
C VAL A 159 -4.82 -0.98 -6.72
N THR A 160 -5.89 -1.73 -6.98
CA THR A 160 -6.20 -2.26 -8.32
C THR A 160 -6.36 -1.14 -9.35
N ARG A 161 -7.13 -0.09 -9.02
CA ARG A 161 -7.40 1.02 -9.95
C ARG A 161 -6.16 1.83 -10.29
N VAL A 162 -5.25 2.04 -9.35
CA VAL A 162 -3.96 2.68 -9.66
C VAL A 162 -3.14 1.79 -10.60
N GLY A 163 -3.10 0.48 -10.35
CA GLY A 163 -2.46 -0.46 -11.27
C GLY A 163 -3.09 -0.48 -12.66
N ASP A 164 -4.41 -0.36 -12.76
CA ASP A 164 -5.13 -0.30 -14.04
C ASP A 164 -4.75 0.95 -14.85
N VAL A 165 -4.62 2.10 -14.19
CA VAL A 165 -4.17 3.35 -14.85
C VAL A 165 -2.77 3.17 -15.43
N VAL A 166 -1.84 2.58 -14.66
CA VAL A 166 -0.47 2.36 -15.12
C VAL A 166 -0.40 1.31 -16.24
N ALA A 167 -1.11 0.19 -16.08
CA ALA A 167 -1.17 -0.86 -17.10
C ALA A 167 -1.78 -0.34 -18.41
N LYS A 168 -2.86 0.44 -18.33
CA LYS A 168 -3.45 1.10 -19.50
C LYS A 168 -2.47 2.03 -20.19
N ALA A 169 -1.71 2.84 -19.44
CA ALA A 169 -0.68 3.70 -20.03
C ALA A 169 0.40 2.90 -20.79
N VAL A 170 0.77 1.71 -20.30
CA VAL A 170 1.66 0.80 -21.02
C VAL A 170 1.00 0.31 -22.32
N THR A 171 -0.23 -0.21 -22.26
CA THR A 171 -0.97 -0.71 -23.43
C THR A 171 -1.21 0.37 -24.49
N ASP A 172 -1.44 1.61 -24.07
CA ASP A 172 -1.64 2.76 -24.96
C ASP A 172 -0.32 3.32 -25.53
N GLY A 173 0.82 2.67 -25.28
CA GLY A 173 2.12 3.07 -25.82
C GLY A 173 2.71 4.33 -25.17
N LYS A 174 2.30 4.68 -23.93
CA LYS A 174 2.83 5.85 -23.21
C LYS A 174 4.21 5.62 -22.60
N LYS A 175 4.65 4.36 -22.44
CA LYS A 175 6.01 4.00 -22.03
C LYS A 175 6.97 4.17 -23.21
N THR A 176 7.74 5.23 -23.21
CA THR A 176 8.80 5.55 -24.19
C THR A 176 10.17 5.42 -23.54
N SER A 177 11.25 5.53 -24.32
CA SER A 177 12.63 5.57 -23.80
C SER A 177 12.84 6.66 -22.75
N ASP A 178 12.25 7.84 -23.00
CA ASP A 178 12.50 9.05 -22.22
C ASP A 178 11.82 9.03 -20.85
N ASN A 179 10.76 8.21 -20.72
CA ASN A 179 9.95 8.12 -19.51
C ASN A 179 9.86 6.70 -18.93
N ALA A 180 10.61 5.73 -19.49
CA ALA A 180 10.61 4.34 -19.03
C ALA A 180 10.88 4.22 -17.53
N TRP A 181 11.76 5.08 -17.01
CA TRP A 181 12.11 5.16 -15.60
C TRP A 181 10.89 5.37 -14.69
N LEU A 182 9.82 6.07 -15.12
CA LEU A 182 8.60 6.22 -14.31
C LEU A 182 7.96 4.86 -14.02
N PHE A 183 7.86 4.02 -15.05
CA PHE A 183 7.28 2.69 -14.96
C PHE A 183 8.18 1.75 -14.17
N ASP A 184 9.49 1.86 -14.37
CA ASP A 184 10.47 1.04 -13.64
C ASP A 184 10.45 1.39 -12.14
N ARG A 185 10.38 2.68 -11.79
CA ARG A 185 10.22 3.14 -10.40
C ARG A 185 8.88 2.76 -9.80
N PHE A 186 7.79 2.83 -10.55
CA PHE A 186 6.48 2.34 -10.10
C PHE A 186 6.53 0.83 -9.78
N ASN A 187 7.15 0.05 -10.66
CA ASN A 187 7.32 -1.39 -10.47
C ASN A 187 8.21 -1.69 -9.25
N GLU A 188 9.33 -0.98 -9.11
CA GLU A 188 10.21 -1.06 -7.94
C GLU A 188 9.45 -0.78 -6.64
N CYS A 189 8.66 0.29 -6.59
CA CYS A 189 7.82 0.60 -5.43
C CYS A 189 6.80 -0.52 -5.15
N THR A 190 6.17 -1.05 -6.20
CA THR A 190 5.17 -2.14 -6.09
C THR A 190 5.79 -3.37 -5.44
N GLU A 191 6.97 -3.77 -5.90
CA GLU A 191 7.73 -4.90 -5.35
C GLU A 191 8.14 -4.65 -3.89
N GLN A 192 8.69 -3.46 -3.59
CA GLN A 192 9.08 -3.12 -2.22
C GLN A 192 7.89 -3.09 -1.25
N ILE A 193 6.71 -2.62 -1.69
CA ILE A 193 5.48 -2.68 -0.88
C ILE A 193 5.10 -4.14 -0.59
N ARG A 194 5.16 -5.03 -1.60
CA ARG A 194 4.88 -6.46 -1.39
C ARG A 194 5.82 -7.06 -0.36
N PHE A 195 7.13 -6.82 -0.48
CA PHE A 195 8.11 -7.31 0.48
C PHE A 195 7.85 -6.76 1.88
N ALA A 196 7.58 -5.46 2.01
CA ALA A 196 7.31 -4.83 3.30
C ALA A 196 6.06 -5.40 3.96
N ARG A 197 4.97 -5.54 3.20
CA ARG A 197 3.71 -6.11 3.68
C ARG A 197 3.92 -7.58 4.10
N VAL A 198 4.52 -8.42 3.27
CA VAL A 198 4.77 -9.83 3.63
C VAL A 198 5.72 -9.93 4.83
N GLY A 199 6.77 -9.11 4.89
CA GLY A 199 7.73 -9.08 5.99
C GLY A 199 7.15 -8.59 7.32
N ASP A 200 6.21 -7.65 7.28
CA ASP A 200 5.50 -7.19 8.48
C ASP A 200 4.44 -8.20 8.95
N HIS A 201 3.85 -8.95 8.02
CA HIS A 201 2.87 -10.01 8.28
C HIS A 201 3.50 -11.32 8.78
N GLY A 202 4.67 -11.66 8.25
CA GLY A 202 5.34 -12.94 8.43
C GLY A 202 5.56 -13.39 9.88
N PRO A 203 6.02 -12.52 10.82
CA PRO A 203 6.18 -12.91 12.22
C PRO A 203 4.91 -13.47 12.86
N PHE A 204 3.73 -12.95 12.51
CA PHE A 204 2.45 -13.42 13.03
C PHE A 204 2.07 -14.79 12.45
N LEU A 205 2.27 -14.96 11.14
CA LEU A 205 2.01 -16.24 10.47
C LEU A 205 2.99 -17.33 10.96
N ILE A 206 4.25 -16.99 11.20
CA ILE A 206 5.26 -17.89 11.77
C ILE A 206 4.84 -18.33 13.17
N ALA A 207 4.44 -17.39 14.03
CA ALA A 207 4.00 -17.70 15.39
C ALA A 207 2.78 -18.64 15.39
N GLU A 208 1.77 -18.36 14.54
CA GLU A 208 0.60 -19.23 14.40
C GLU A 208 0.98 -20.63 13.89
N ALA A 209 1.84 -20.71 12.88
CA ALA A 209 2.32 -21.99 12.37
C ALA A 209 3.06 -22.81 13.44
N GLN A 210 3.90 -22.17 14.24
CA GLN A 210 4.63 -22.83 15.33
C GLN A 210 3.71 -23.31 16.46
N ASP A 211 2.63 -22.56 16.72
CA ASP A 211 1.65 -22.94 17.74
C ASP A 211 0.77 -24.11 17.27
N LYS A 212 0.23 -24.01 16.05
CA LYS A 212 -0.85 -24.88 15.57
C LYS A 212 -0.41 -26.12 14.81
N LEU A 213 0.79 -26.13 14.22
CA LEU A 213 1.28 -27.35 13.58
C LEU A 213 1.60 -28.43 14.63
N PRO A 214 1.48 -29.72 14.26
CA PRO A 214 2.00 -30.81 15.08
C PRO A 214 3.45 -30.55 15.52
N LYS A 215 3.76 -30.86 16.79
CA LYS A 215 5.05 -30.49 17.40
C LYS A 215 6.27 -31.19 16.78
N ASP A 216 6.06 -32.24 16.01
CA ASP A 216 7.09 -32.92 15.23
C ASP A 216 7.30 -32.32 13.83
N ILE A 217 6.52 -31.30 13.44
CA ILE A 217 6.72 -30.53 12.21
C ILE A 217 7.48 -29.25 12.55
N THR A 218 8.69 -29.11 12.01
CA THR A 218 9.50 -27.90 12.19
C THR A 218 9.12 -26.85 11.15
N VAL A 219 8.61 -25.70 11.60
CA VAL A 219 8.35 -24.54 10.71
C VAL A 219 9.65 -24.06 10.09
N LYS A 220 9.71 -24.09 8.76
CA LYS A 220 10.77 -23.47 7.98
C LYS A 220 10.39 -22.05 7.60
N LYS A 221 11.40 -21.20 7.52
CA LYS A 221 11.25 -19.79 7.20
C LYS A 221 11.99 -19.49 5.91
N GLU A 222 11.42 -18.59 5.13
CA GLU A 222 12.07 -17.99 3.97
C GLU A 222 12.26 -16.49 4.20
N THR A 223 13.34 -15.97 3.61
CA THR A 223 13.66 -14.54 3.59
C THR A 223 12.76 -13.82 2.60
N VAL A 224 12.19 -12.69 2.99
CA VAL A 224 11.32 -11.87 2.13
C VAL A 224 12.11 -10.69 1.57
N GLY A 225 12.19 -10.60 0.24
CA GLY A 225 12.84 -9.48 -0.46
C GLY A 225 14.29 -9.27 -0.02
N PRO A 226 14.70 -8.04 0.37
CA PRO A 226 16.06 -7.78 0.85
C PRO A 226 16.36 -8.40 2.22
N GLY A 227 15.37 -9.01 2.87
CA GLY A 227 15.52 -9.76 4.12
C GLY A 227 15.54 -8.94 5.40
N GLN A 228 15.49 -7.61 5.30
CA GLN A 228 15.51 -6.71 6.45
C GLN A 228 14.56 -5.53 6.23
N ASN A 229 13.96 -5.04 7.33
CA ASN A 229 13.16 -3.83 7.30
C ASN A 229 14.09 -2.61 7.08
N PRO A 230 13.87 -1.77 6.04
CA PRO A 230 14.70 -0.61 5.77
C PRO A 230 14.72 0.47 6.86
N LEU A 231 13.74 0.46 7.77
CA LEU A 231 13.66 1.37 8.92
C LEU A 231 14.32 0.79 10.18
N ASP A 232 14.37 -0.54 10.29
CA ASP A 232 15.00 -1.27 11.38
C ASP A 232 15.75 -2.48 10.81
N PRO A 233 17.04 -2.32 10.46
CA PRO A 233 17.84 -3.40 9.89
C PRO A 233 18.00 -4.62 10.81
N THR A 234 17.72 -4.48 12.11
CA THR A 234 17.77 -5.61 13.07
C THR A 234 16.54 -6.50 12.94
N ARG A 235 15.42 -5.95 12.44
CA ARG A 235 14.20 -6.70 12.16
C ARG A 235 14.30 -7.38 10.81
N LYS A 236 14.49 -8.70 10.86
CA LYS A 236 14.43 -9.56 9.67
C LYS A 236 13.03 -9.63 9.10
N TRP A 237 12.92 -9.59 7.78
CA TRP A 237 11.69 -9.90 7.06
C TRP A 237 11.73 -11.35 6.62
N GLU A 238 10.97 -12.18 7.33
CA GLU A 238 10.84 -13.62 7.10
C GLU A 238 9.35 -13.99 7.11
N THR A 239 8.98 -15.02 6.35
CA THR A 239 7.65 -15.64 6.40
C THR A 239 7.80 -17.17 6.47
N VAL A 240 6.68 -17.88 6.58
CA VAL A 240 6.67 -19.35 6.56
C VAL A 240 6.93 -19.85 5.14
N ASP A 241 7.97 -20.67 4.98
CA ASP A 241 8.23 -21.45 3.78
C ASP A 241 7.36 -22.71 3.84
N TRP A 242 6.14 -22.62 3.30
CA TRP A 242 5.17 -23.72 3.38
C TRP A 242 5.64 -24.95 2.61
N GLU A 243 6.26 -24.76 1.44
CA GLU A 243 6.73 -25.85 0.60
C GLU A 243 7.81 -26.65 1.33
N LYS A 244 8.83 -25.96 1.85
CA LYS A 244 9.92 -26.61 2.59
C LYS A 244 9.47 -27.17 3.93
N THR A 245 8.57 -26.47 4.63
CA THR A 245 7.97 -27.00 5.87
C THR A 245 7.26 -28.32 5.62
N MET A 246 6.51 -28.45 4.51
CA MET A 246 5.86 -29.69 4.14
C MET A 246 6.86 -30.75 3.66
N SER A 247 7.77 -30.41 2.75
CA SER A 247 8.72 -31.38 2.19
C SER A 247 9.60 -32.01 3.27
N ASP A 248 10.05 -31.23 4.25
CA ASP A 248 10.89 -31.71 5.34
C ASP A 248 10.10 -32.53 6.38
N ALA A 249 8.78 -32.43 6.38
CA ALA A 249 7.89 -33.15 7.29
C ALA A 249 7.38 -34.48 6.71
N VAL A 250 7.62 -34.75 5.42
CA VAL A 250 7.24 -36.02 4.78
C VAL A 250 7.94 -37.17 5.50
N SER A 251 7.16 -38.15 5.94
CA SER A 251 7.65 -39.27 6.73
C SER A 251 6.66 -40.44 6.68
N SER A 252 6.94 -41.53 7.41
CA SER A 252 5.97 -42.62 7.58
C SER A 252 4.68 -42.20 8.31
N LYS A 253 4.69 -41.05 9.00
CA LYS A 253 3.54 -40.52 9.77
C LYS A 253 2.68 -39.53 8.97
N TYR A 254 3.28 -38.85 8.01
CA TYR A 254 2.64 -37.82 7.19
C TYR A 254 3.04 -37.98 5.72
N ASP A 255 2.05 -38.21 4.86
CA ASP A 255 2.17 -38.01 3.43
C ASP A 255 1.88 -36.54 3.05
N MET A 256 2.09 -36.20 1.77
CA MET A 256 1.94 -34.84 1.28
C MET A 256 0.48 -34.34 1.34
N GLU A 257 -0.50 -35.21 1.08
CA GLU A 257 -1.93 -34.84 1.09
C GLU A 257 -2.38 -34.46 2.51
N LYS A 258 -1.96 -35.25 3.50
CA LYS A 258 -2.21 -34.95 4.92
C LYS A 258 -1.51 -33.66 5.35
N LEU A 259 -0.28 -33.40 4.89
CA LEU A 259 0.44 -32.16 5.19
C LEU A 259 -0.22 -30.93 4.54
N GLN A 260 -0.73 -31.06 3.32
CA GLN A 260 -1.51 -30.01 2.66
C GLN A 260 -2.76 -29.68 3.46
N THR A 261 -3.49 -30.70 3.92
CA THR A 261 -4.68 -30.51 4.77
C THR A 261 -4.33 -29.80 6.09
N ILE A 262 -3.30 -30.28 6.80
CA ILE A 262 -2.86 -29.69 8.08
C ILE A 262 -2.43 -28.24 7.90
N THR A 263 -1.60 -27.94 6.90
CA THR A 263 -1.12 -26.57 6.66
C THR A 263 -2.23 -25.65 6.17
N GLN A 264 -3.18 -26.16 5.39
CA GLN A 264 -4.36 -25.40 4.98
C GLN A 264 -5.25 -25.05 6.18
N ASP A 265 -5.49 -25.99 7.10
CA ASP A 265 -6.25 -25.73 8.33
C ASP A 265 -5.60 -24.66 9.22
N VAL A 266 -4.26 -24.59 9.24
CA VAL A 266 -3.54 -23.52 9.96
C VAL A 266 -3.73 -22.18 9.26
N LYS A 267 -3.57 -22.13 7.93
CA LYS A 267 -3.80 -20.90 7.14
C LYS A 267 -5.24 -20.41 7.30
N ASP A 268 -6.21 -21.29 7.18
CA ASP A 268 -7.62 -20.92 7.26
C ASP A 268 -7.95 -20.35 8.63
N ARG A 269 -7.49 -21.01 9.71
CA ARG A 269 -7.63 -20.48 11.08
C ARG A 269 -6.99 -19.11 11.26
N PHE A 270 -5.76 -18.94 10.78
CA PHE A 270 -5.05 -17.67 10.87
C PHE A 270 -5.82 -16.55 10.15
N TYR A 271 -6.38 -16.83 8.98
CA TYR A 271 -7.15 -15.86 8.19
C TYR A 271 -8.64 -15.79 8.56
N LEU A 272 -9.08 -16.43 9.64
CA LEU A 272 -10.37 -16.09 10.28
C LEU A 272 -10.28 -14.74 11.01
N ASP A 273 -9.08 -14.33 11.42
CA ASP A 273 -8.85 -12.99 11.96
C ASP A 273 -9.03 -11.94 10.84
N THR A 274 -9.89 -10.95 11.11
CA THR A 274 -10.21 -9.90 10.13
C THR A 274 -8.98 -9.09 9.74
N THR A 275 -8.08 -8.81 10.68
CA THR A 275 -6.86 -8.02 10.40
C THR A 275 -5.92 -8.80 9.49
N ALA A 276 -5.69 -10.08 9.77
CA ALA A 276 -4.88 -10.95 8.93
C ALA A 276 -5.47 -11.12 7.53
N GLN A 277 -6.80 -11.28 7.44
CA GLN A 277 -7.52 -11.39 6.17
C GLN A 277 -7.38 -10.12 5.32
N GLU A 278 -7.60 -8.94 5.92
CA GLU A 278 -7.46 -7.65 5.24
C GLU A 278 -6.03 -7.41 4.77
N HIS A 279 -5.06 -7.72 5.63
CA HIS A 279 -3.65 -7.59 5.28
C HIS A 279 -3.26 -8.51 4.10
N ARG A 280 -3.76 -9.75 4.09
CA ARG A 280 -3.60 -10.68 2.96
C ARG A 280 -4.22 -10.13 1.68
N ALA A 281 -5.42 -9.56 1.76
CA ALA A 281 -6.10 -8.99 0.59
C ALA A 281 -5.28 -7.83 -0.03
N VAL A 282 -4.63 -7.01 0.80
CA VAL A 282 -3.73 -5.95 0.32
C VAL A 282 -2.47 -6.52 -0.33
N ILE A 283 -1.83 -7.53 0.28
CA ILE A 283 -0.67 -8.22 -0.33
C ILE A 283 -1.04 -8.76 -1.72
N GLN A 284 -2.20 -9.41 -1.83
CA GLN A 284 -2.70 -9.98 -3.08
C GLN A 284 -2.99 -8.89 -4.11
N ALA A 285 -3.57 -7.75 -3.70
CA ALA A 285 -3.83 -6.63 -4.61
C ALA A 285 -2.53 -6.11 -5.25
N TYR A 286 -1.47 -5.90 -4.46
CA TYR A 286 -0.17 -5.49 -5.00
C TYR A 286 0.49 -6.56 -5.86
N ALA A 287 0.34 -7.85 -5.51
CA ALA A 287 0.80 -8.95 -6.37
C ALA A 287 0.09 -8.98 -7.73
N SER A 288 -1.21 -8.71 -7.76
CA SER A 288 -1.98 -8.61 -9.00
C SER A 288 -1.55 -7.39 -9.84
N VAL A 289 -1.24 -6.25 -9.21
CA VAL A 289 -0.69 -5.08 -9.92
C VAL A 289 0.66 -5.40 -10.54
N ASP A 290 1.56 -6.04 -9.78
CA ASP A 290 2.89 -6.46 -10.26
C ASP A 290 2.80 -7.38 -11.48
N ALA A 291 1.97 -8.43 -11.41
CA ALA A 291 1.75 -9.35 -12.52
C ALA A 291 1.18 -8.65 -13.76
N LYS A 292 0.21 -7.76 -13.56
CA LYS A 292 -0.45 -7.01 -14.65
C LYS A 292 0.52 -6.11 -15.41
N ILE A 293 1.44 -5.43 -14.71
CA ILE A 293 2.39 -4.51 -15.34
C ILE A 293 3.52 -5.25 -16.04
N LYS A 294 3.88 -6.44 -15.56
CA LYS A 294 4.88 -7.33 -16.19
C LYS A 294 4.32 -8.11 -17.39
N GLY A 295 3.01 -8.03 -17.65
CA GLY A 295 2.39 -8.60 -18.85
C GLY A 295 2.14 -10.11 -18.79
N CYS A 296 1.86 -10.65 -17.61
CA CYS A 296 1.40 -12.04 -17.44
C CYS A 296 -0.09 -12.22 -17.77
#